data_AF-A0A0Q6NS23-F1
#
_entry.id   AF-A0A0Q6NS23-F1
#
_cell.length_a   1.000
_cell.length_b   1.000
_cell.length_c   1.000
_cell.angle_alpha   90.00
_cell.angle_beta   90.00
_cell.angle_gamma   90.00
#
_symmetry.space_group_name_H-M   'P 1'
#
loop_
_entity.id
_entity.type
_entity.pdbx_description
1 polymer ?
#
loop_
_entity_poly.entity_id
_entity_poly.type
_entity_poly.pdbx_seq_one_letter_code
_entity_poly.pdbx_strand_id
1 'polypeptide(L)'
;MQIDIRPPVRNDASQLFDWQLDVERLEREARGARLAGTPDPWTRIEAECSLDLIEAELTALRGREQAEAGDSVVQLRSWKARIERVLRLLEATDGP
;
A
#
# COMPACT_ATOMS: atom_id res chain seq x y z
N MET A 1 -25.37 25.87 7.67
CA MET A 1 -24.24 25.01 7.23
C MET A 1 -24.62 23.58 7.57
N GLN A 2 -24.95 22.77 6.57
CA GLN A 2 -25.21 21.34 6.75
C GLN A 2 -23.87 20.63 6.53
N ILE A 3 -23.29 20.08 7.58
CA ILE A 3 -22.07 19.26 7.47
C ILE A 3 -22.52 17.90 6.97
N ASP A 4 -22.26 17.64 5.69
CA ASP A 4 -22.51 16.35 5.05
C ASP A 4 -21.40 15.38 5.49
N ILE A 5 -21.59 14.78 6.66
CA ILE A 5 -20.72 13.68 7.13
C ILE A 5 -21.16 12.45 6.34
N ARG A 6 -20.53 12.24 5.18
CA ARG A 6 -20.69 10.98 4.46
C ARG A 6 -20.28 9.83 5.38
N PRO A 7 -21.11 8.78 5.54
CA PRO A 7 -20.69 7.61 6.29
C PRO A 7 -19.44 7.02 5.62
N PRO A 8 -18.49 6.46 6.39
CA PRO A 8 -17.36 5.77 5.80
C PRO A 8 -17.90 4.71 4.84
N VAL A 9 -17.36 4.67 3.62
CA VAL A 9 -17.64 3.61 2.66
C VAL A 9 -17.42 2.30 3.39
N ARG A 10 -18.46 1.48 3.52
CA ARG A 10 -18.32 0.14 4.10
C ARG A 10 -17.28 -0.58 3.25
N ASN A 11 -16.10 -0.80 3.83
CA ASN A 11 -15.16 -1.76 3.29
C ASN A 11 -15.95 -3.07 3.19
N ASP A 12 -15.94 -3.71 2.02
CA ASP A 12 -16.65 -4.97 1.82
C ASP A 12 -16.38 -5.89 3.01
N ALA A 13 -17.42 -6.58 3.48
CA ALA A 13 -17.46 -7.27 4.78
C ALA A 13 -16.47 -8.45 4.94
N SER A 14 -15.39 -8.50 4.15
CA SER A 14 -14.36 -9.53 4.07
C SER A 14 -12.93 -9.03 4.38
N GLN A 15 -12.68 -7.72 4.49
CA GLN A 15 -11.35 -7.22 4.86
C GLN A 15 -11.18 -7.15 6.39
N LEU A 16 -10.09 -7.75 6.88
CA LEU A 16 -9.75 -7.79 8.31
C LEU A 16 -8.98 -6.55 8.80
N PHE A 17 -8.83 -5.54 7.96
CA PHE A 17 -8.17 -4.26 8.22
C PHE A 17 -9.01 -3.11 7.65
N ASP A 18 -8.85 -1.90 8.20
CA ASP A 18 -9.74 -0.74 7.96
C ASP A 18 -9.10 0.41 7.18
N TRP A 19 -7.82 0.29 6.83
CA TRP A 19 -7.09 1.27 6.02
C TRP A 19 -7.11 0.92 4.53
N GLN A 20 -6.91 1.94 3.69
CA GLN A 20 -6.81 1.80 2.24
C GLN A 20 -5.44 2.28 1.77
N LEU A 21 -4.95 1.66 0.70
CA LEU A 21 -3.68 2.01 0.09
C LEU A 21 -3.89 2.33 -1.38
N ASP A 22 -3.61 3.57 -1.77
CA ASP A 22 -3.61 4.01 -3.16
C ASP A 22 -2.30 3.63 -3.84
N VAL A 23 -2.15 2.33 -4.11
CA VAL A 23 -0.97 1.77 -4.78
C VAL A 23 -0.80 2.35 -6.19
N GLU A 24 -1.90 2.68 -6.87
CA GLU A 24 -1.86 3.21 -8.24
C GLU A 24 -1.26 4.62 -8.29
N ARG A 25 -1.55 5.46 -7.30
CA ARG A 25 -0.89 6.75 -7.14
C ARG A 25 0.60 6.59 -6.88
N LEU A 26 1.01 5.74 -5.94
CA LEU A 26 2.43 5.51 -5.64
C LEU A 26 3.20 4.99 -6.87
N GLU A 27 2.60 4.08 -7.64
CA GLU A 27 3.17 3.60 -8.90
C GLU A 27 3.29 4.71 -9.96
N ARG A 28 2.33 5.64 -10.03
CA ARG A 28 2.37 6.78 -10.94
C ARG A 28 3.45 7.79 -10.55
N GLU A 29 3.55 8.13 -9.27
CA GLU A 29 4.55 9.05 -8.73
C GLU A 29 5.97 8.52 -8.95
N ALA A 30 6.22 7.25 -8.60
CA ALA A 30 7.52 6.63 -8.82
C ALA A 30 7.93 6.56 -10.30
N ARG A 31 6.98 6.29 -11.20
CA ARG A 31 7.24 6.42 -12.66
C ARG A 31 7.55 7.85 -13.06
N GLY A 32 6.83 8.83 -12.51
CA GLY A 32 7.07 10.24 -12.74
C GLY A 32 8.48 10.66 -12.32
N ALA A 33 8.88 10.31 -11.10
CA ALA A 33 10.22 10.53 -10.56
C ALA A 33 11.31 9.91 -11.44
N ARG A 34 11.12 8.64 -11.83
CA ARG A 34 12.07 7.91 -12.68
C ARG A 34 12.23 8.54 -14.06
N LEU A 35 11.14 8.99 -14.67
CA LEU A 35 11.15 9.66 -15.98
C LEU A 35 11.77 11.05 -15.91
N ALA A 36 11.52 11.78 -14.82
CA ALA A 36 12.12 13.09 -14.56
C ALA A 36 13.61 12.99 -14.20
N GLY A 37 14.07 11.82 -13.76
CA GLY A 37 15.44 11.64 -13.26
C GLY A 37 15.67 12.37 -11.92
N THR A 38 14.60 12.64 -11.18
CA THR A 38 14.64 13.37 -9.91
C THR A 38 14.22 12.44 -8.79
N PRO A 39 15.00 12.34 -7.70
CA PRO A 39 14.61 11.64 -6.49
C PRO A 39 13.24 12.10 -5.97
N ASP A 40 12.42 11.16 -5.51
CA ASP A 40 11.15 11.43 -4.84
C ASP A 40 11.15 10.81 -3.43
N PRO A 41 11.78 11.51 -2.46
CA PRO A 41 11.93 10.97 -1.11
C PRO A 41 10.59 10.82 -0.38
N TRP A 42 9.56 11.59 -0.74
CA TRP A 42 8.26 11.51 -0.08
C TRP A 42 7.48 10.29 -0.51
N THR A 43 7.40 10.03 -1.82
CA THR A 43 6.79 8.78 -2.31
C THR A 43 7.57 7.56 -1.81
N ARG A 44 8.90 7.66 -1.65
CA ARG A 44 9.72 6.59 -1.07
C ARG A 44 9.34 6.31 0.38
N ILE A 45 9.35 7.31 1.25
CA ILE A 45 9.00 7.15 2.68
C ILE A 45 7.58 6.61 2.82
N GLU A 46 6.63 7.10 2.02
CA GLU A 46 5.26 6.60 2.07
C GLU A 46 5.17 5.13 1.64
N ALA A 47 5.91 4.72 0.61
CA ALA A 47 5.99 3.33 0.19
C ALA A 47 6.66 2.44 1.25
N GLU A 48 7.69 2.93 1.95
CA GLU A 48 8.34 2.22 3.07
C GLU A 48 7.35 2.02 4.23
N CYS A 49 6.67 3.08 4.67
CA CYS A 49 5.66 2.98 5.73
C CYS A 49 4.49 2.05 5.33
N SER A 50 4.07 2.09 4.06
CA SER A 50 3.04 1.20 3.54
C SER A 50 3.48 -0.26 3.58
N LEU A 51 4.75 -0.54 3.26
CA LEU A 51 5.31 -1.88 3.34
C LEU A 51 5.32 -2.39 4.79
N ASP A 52 5.76 -1.57 5.74
CA ASP A 52 5.77 -1.93 7.17
C ASP A 52 4.37 -2.26 7.68
N LEU A 53 3.35 -1.47 7.31
CA LEU A 53 1.96 -1.74 7.65
C LEU A 53 1.47 -3.08 7.07
N ILE A 54 1.77 -3.33 5.79
CA ILE A 54 1.40 -4.60 5.14
C ILE A 54 2.06 -5.80 5.85
N GLU A 55 3.33 -5.68 6.23
CA GLU A 55 4.06 -6.75 6.93
C GLU A 55 3.55 -6.99 8.34
N ALA A 56 3.17 -5.93 9.06
CA ALA A 56 2.52 -6.04 10.35
C ALA A 56 1.19 -6.80 10.23
N GLU A 57 0.34 -6.45 9.26
CA GLU A 57 -0.94 -7.13 9.05
C GLU A 57 -0.76 -8.59 8.63
N LEU A 58 0.13 -8.87 7.67
CA LEU A 58 0.44 -10.24 7.27
C LEU A 58 0.97 -11.07 8.45
N THR A 59 1.65 -10.44 9.41
CA THR A 59 2.13 -11.09 10.64
C THR A 59 0.98 -11.32 11.62
N ALA A 60 0.08 -10.36 11.81
CA ALA A 60 -1.09 -10.47 12.67
C ALA A 60 -2.10 -11.53 12.18
N LEU A 61 -2.14 -11.78 10.86
CA LEU A 61 -2.97 -12.82 10.26
C LEU A 61 -2.35 -14.22 10.32
N ARG A 62 -1.10 -14.38 10.78
CA ARG A 62 -0.48 -15.71 10.93
C ARG A 62 -1.23 -16.53 11.96
N GLY A 63 -1.63 -17.75 11.57
CA GLY A 63 -2.34 -18.67 12.46
C GLY A 63 -3.86 -18.53 12.47
N ARG A 64 -4.42 -17.57 11.70
CA ARG A 64 -5.86 -17.55 11.43
C ARG A 64 -6.24 -18.60 10.39
N GLU A 65 -7.48 -19.06 10.45
CA GLU A 65 -8.01 -20.00 9.47
C GLU A 65 -8.09 -19.37 8.07
N GLN A 66 -7.79 -20.16 7.04
CA GLN A 66 -7.78 -19.68 5.65
C GLN A 66 -9.14 -19.16 5.19
N ALA A 67 -10.24 -19.73 5.71
CA ALA A 67 -11.59 -19.30 5.42
C ALA A 67 -11.90 -17.88 5.93
N GLU A 68 -11.20 -17.42 6.97
CA GLU A 68 -11.43 -16.11 7.60
C GLU A 68 -10.52 -15.03 7.02
N ALA A 69 -9.26 -15.37 6.73
CA ALA A 69 -8.23 -14.40 6.36
C ALA A 69 -7.83 -14.45 4.87
N GLY A 70 -8.35 -15.39 4.09
CA GLY A 70 -7.91 -15.69 2.72
C GLY A 70 -7.85 -14.45 1.82
N ASP A 71 -8.97 -13.74 1.68
CA ASP A 71 -9.07 -12.57 0.80
C ASP A 71 -8.15 -11.43 1.26
N SER A 72 -8.12 -11.17 2.57
CA SER A 72 -7.24 -10.17 3.18
C SER A 72 -5.76 -10.48 2.93
N VAL A 73 -5.35 -11.74 3.07
CA VAL A 73 -3.96 -12.18 2.81
C VAL A 73 -3.60 -12.05 1.33
N VAL A 74 -4.52 -12.41 0.42
CA VAL A 74 -4.31 -12.28 -1.03
C VAL A 74 -4.11 -10.81 -1.40
N GLN A 75 -4.97 -9.93 -0.90
CA GLN A 75 -4.87 -8.50 -1.14
C GLN A 75 -3.59 -7.89 -0.58
N LEU A 76 -3.25 -8.17 0.67
CA LEU A 76 -2.02 -7.68 1.31
C LEU A 76 -0.76 -8.17 0.56
N ARG A 77 -0.73 -9.42 0.10
CA ARG A 77 0.39 -9.94 -0.72
C ARG A 77 0.47 -9.25 -2.08
N SER A 78 -0.68 -8.99 -2.71
CA SER A 78 -0.74 -8.24 -3.97
C SER A 78 -0.19 -6.81 -3.79
N TRP A 79 -0.62 -6.11 -2.74
CA TRP A 79 -0.10 -4.80 -2.38
C TRP A 79 1.39 -4.84 -2.06
N LYS A 80 1.85 -5.82 -1.26
CA LYS A 80 3.28 -5.99 -0.93
C LYS A 80 4.15 -6.03 -2.19
N ALA A 81 3.83 -6.92 -3.12
CA ALA A 81 4.59 -7.08 -4.35
C ALA A 81 4.62 -5.81 -5.21
N ARG A 82 3.53 -5.03 -5.21
CA ARG A 82 3.45 -3.75 -5.92
C ARG A 82 4.30 -2.68 -5.25
N ILE A 83 4.22 -2.54 -3.93
CA ILE A 83 5.00 -1.57 -3.15
C ILE A 83 6.50 -1.87 -3.24
N GLU A 84 6.91 -3.12 -3.14
CA GLU A 84 8.31 -3.51 -3.36
C GLU A 84 8.82 -3.13 -4.76
N ARG A 85 7.95 -3.18 -5.79
CA ARG A 85 8.32 -2.69 -7.14
C ARG A 85 8.45 -1.17 -7.17
N VAL A 86 7.59 -0.44 -6.48
CA VAL A 86 7.69 1.03 -6.34
C VAL A 86 9.02 1.42 -5.69
N LEU A 87 9.38 0.78 -4.58
CA LEU A 87 10.63 1.05 -3.88
C LEU A 87 11.86 0.80 -4.77
N ARG A 88 11.92 -0.34 -5.45
CA ARG A 88 13.02 -0.63 -6.41
C ARG A 88 13.11 0.40 -7.54
N LEU A 89 11.99 0.94 -7.99
CA LEU A 89 11.96 1.96 -9.04
C LEU A 89 12.50 3.29 -8.55
N LEU A 90 12.18 3.67 -7.30
CA LEU A 90 12.65 4.89 -6.65
C LEU A 90 14.14 4.79 -6.32
N GLU A 91 14.61 3.67 -5.77
CA GLU A 91 16.04 3.42 -5.50
C GLU A 91 16.91 3.57 -6.75
N ALA A 92 16.43 3.10 -7.90
CA ALA A 92 17.13 3.25 -9.17
C ALA A 92 17.24 4.72 -9.65
N THR A 93 16.51 5.64 -9.03
CA THR A 93 16.50 7.08 -9.35
C THR A 93 17.44 7.87 -8.41
N ASP A 94 17.81 7.33 -7.25
CA ASP A 94 18.65 8.00 -6.25
C ASP A 94 20.15 8.07 -6.64
N GLY A 95 20.55 7.40 -7.72
CA GLY A 95 21.95 7.35 -8.19
C GLY A 95 22.87 6.47 -7.31
N PRO A 96 24.08 6.13 -7.78
CA PRO A 96 25.09 5.44 -6.97
C PRO A 96 25.68 6.31 -5.85
#